data_AF-A0A4R1RQU2-F1
#
_entry.id   AF-A0A4R1RQU2-F1
#
_cell.length_a   1.000
_cell.length_b   1.000
_cell.length_c   1.000
_cell.angle_alpha   90.00
_cell.angle_beta   90.00
_cell.angle_gamma   90.00
#
_symmetry.space_group_name_H-M   'P 1'
#
loop_
_entity.id
_entity.type
_entity.pdbx_description
1 polymer ?
#
loop_
_entity_poly.entity_id
_entity_poly.type
_entity_poly.pdbx_seq_one_letter_code
_entity_poly.pdbx_strand_id
1 'polypeptide(L)'
;MIKRLLIYLSIVFLVMACGFGGPKKPKNLISKKTMVNILIDARIIGSATLINKQKMLKHGVKLEDYVFEKYGIDSLQFATSNAYYAYHINDYEEIYNTVTDSLEGLKKTLKELKLKEEKEEKKRLQDSIDAIKVKDSLDIIKKKDSLIPKTLKKHNEKDEGTLINPVSDN
;
A
#
# COMPACT_ATOMS: atom_id res chain seq x y z
N MET A 1 4.53 -44.49 41.69
CA MET A 1 3.36 -43.61 41.93
C MET A 1 3.67 -42.13 41.68
N ILE A 2 4.83 -41.61 42.11
CA ILE A 2 5.30 -40.23 41.82
C ILE A 2 5.28 -39.82 40.34
N LYS A 3 5.67 -40.71 39.41
CA LYS A 3 5.64 -40.39 37.96
C LYS A 3 4.23 -40.08 37.43
N ARG A 4 3.21 -40.78 37.93
CA ARG A 4 1.80 -40.50 37.57
C ARG A 4 1.33 -39.18 38.19
N LEU A 5 1.73 -38.91 39.44
CA LEU A 5 1.43 -37.67 40.16
C LEU A 5 2.04 -36.43 39.48
N LEU A 6 3.27 -36.53 38.96
CA LEU A 6 3.92 -35.48 38.17
C LEU A 6 3.19 -35.19 36.85
N ILE A 7 2.66 -36.23 36.19
CA ILE A 7 1.85 -36.06 34.97
C ILE A 7 0.54 -35.33 35.30
N TYR A 8 -0.16 -35.71 36.37
CA TYR A 8 -1.37 -35.01 36.80
C TYR A 8 -1.09 -33.55 37.22
N LEU A 9 0.01 -33.31 37.94
CA LEU A 9 0.41 -31.95 38.34
C LEU A 9 0.74 -31.08 37.11
N SER A 10 1.43 -31.64 36.12
CA SER A 10 1.74 -30.97 34.85
C SER A 10 0.47 -30.59 34.09
N ILE A 11 -0.52 -31.49 34.02
CA ILE A 11 -1.82 -31.22 33.40
C ILE A 11 -2.57 -30.09 34.13
N VAL A 12 -2.57 -30.10 35.47
CA VAL A 12 -3.20 -29.03 36.26
C VAL A 12 -2.51 -27.68 36.02
N PHE A 13 -1.18 -27.65 35.98
CA PHE A 13 -0.42 -26.44 35.68
C PHE A 13 -0.70 -25.93 34.24
N LEU A 14 -0.88 -26.84 33.28
CA LEU A 14 -1.21 -26.51 31.90
C LEU A 14 -2.59 -25.83 31.79
N VAL A 15 -3.57 -26.30 32.57
CA VAL A 15 -4.92 -25.71 32.60
C VAL A 15 -4.92 -24.34 33.29
N MET A 16 -4.12 -24.15 34.34
CA MET A 16 -3.99 -22.85 35.02
C MET A 16 -3.19 -21.81 34.23
N ALA A 17 -2.30 -22.23 33.33
CA ALA A 17 -1.56 -21.32 32.44
C ALA A 17 -2.46 -20.68 31.38
N CYS A 18 -3.62 -21.27 31.09
CA CYS A 18 -4.65 -20.63 30.27
C CYS A 18 -5.31 -19.52 31.10
N GLY A 19 -4.80 -18.29 30.96
CA GLY A 19 -5.32 -17.13 31.66
C GLY A 19 -6.80 -16.92 31.37
N PHE A 20 -7.66 -17.16 32.38
CA PHE A 20 -9.08 -16.85 32.29
C PHE A 20 -9.30 -15.34 32.41
N GLY A 21 -9.55 -14.68 31.29
CA GLY A 21 -9.94 -13.27 31.24
C GLY A 21 -9.47 -12.57 29.97
N GLY A 22 -10.34 -11.76 29.37
CA GLY A 22 -9.97 -10.93 28.23
C GLY A 22 -8.93 -9.87 28.60
N PRO A 23 -8.17 -9.36 27.61
CA PRO A 23 -7.28 -8.23 27.82
C PRO A 23 -8.08 -7.03 28.37
N LYS A 24 -7.57 -6.45 29.46
CA LYS A 24 -8.12 -5.20 29.99
C LYS A 24 -7.98 -4.10 28.93
N LYS A 25 -8.96 -3.21 28.85
CA LYS A 25 -8.91 -2.05 27.94
C LYS A 25 -7.65 -1.22 28.22
N PRO A 26 -6.73 -1.09 27.25
CA PRO A 26 -5.54 -0.25 27.40
C PRO A 26 -5.92 1.21 27.62
N LYS A 27 -5.17 1.93 28.46
CA LYS A 27 -5.39 3.38 28.69
C LYS A 27 -5.13 4.19 27.43
N ASN A 28 -4.15 3.76 26.64
CA ASN A 28 -3.71 4.34 25.37
C ASN A 28 -4.24 3.54 24.17
N LEU A 29 -5.47 3.01 24.25
CA LEU A 29 -6.08 2.26 23.16
C LEU A 29 -6.12 3.10 21.86
N ILE A 30 -5.52 2.57 20.80
CA ILE A 30 -5.60 3.15 19.46
C ILE A 30 -7.06 3.16 19.01
N SER A 31 -7.58 4.29 18.54
CA SER A 31 -8.97 4.38 18.07
C SER A 31 -9.22 3.44 16.88
N LYS A 32 -10.47 2.97 16.69
CA LYS A 32 -10.83 2.11 15.53
C LYS A 32 -10.42 2.76 14.20
N LYS A 33 -10.75 4.04 14.00
CA LYS A 33 -10.40 4.81 12.80
C LYS A 33 -8.88 4.86 12.58
N THR A 34 -8.11 5.13 13.64
CA THR A 34 -6.65 5.14 13.56
C THR A 34 -6.10 3.75 13.25
N MET A 35 -6.65 2.70 13.86
CA MET A 35 -6.27 1.31 13.61
C MET A 35 -6.50 0.89 12.16
N VAL A 36 -7.64 1.27 11.57
CA VAL A 36 -7.91 1.06 10.13
C VAL A 36 -6.80 1.68 9.28
N ASN A 37 -6.46 2.94 9.52
CA ASN A 37 -5.42 3.65 8.76
C ASN A 37 -4.02 3.01 8.93
N ILE A 38 -3.68 2.60 10.16
CA ILE A 38 -2.44 1.85 10.46
C ILE A 38 -2.36 0.56 9.65
N LEU A 39 -3.44 -0.23 9.64
CA LEU A 39 -3.48 -1.52 8.95
C LEU A 39 -3.42 -1.36 7.43
N ILE A 40 -4.07 -0.33 6.87
CA ILE A 40 -3.97 0.00 5.45
C ILE A 40 -2.52 0.32 5.07
N ASP A 41 -1.86 1.22 5.79
CA ASP A 41 -0.47 1.60 5.50
C ASP A 41 0.49 0.42 5.66
N ALA A 42 0.36 -0.33 6.76
CA ALA A 42 1.15 -1.53 6.99
C ALA A 42 0.95 -2.55 5.85
N ARG A 43 -0.28 -2.70 5.35
CA ARG A 43 -0.57 -3.60 4.22
C ARG A 43 0.04 -3.11 2.92
N ILE A 44 -0.03 -1.82 2.62
CA ILE A 44 0.58 -1.21 1.42
C ILE A 44 2.10 -1.41 1.44
N ILE A 45 2.75 -1.09 2.56
CA ILE A 45 4.20 -1.24 2.74
C ILE A 45 4.63 -2.70 2.68
N GLY A 46 3.87 -3.58 3.36
CA GLY A 46 4.11 -5.01 3.36
C GLY A 46 3.99 -5.65 1.98
N SER A 47 3.11 -5.11 1.12
CA SER A 47 2.88 -5.59 -0.25
C SER A 47 3.83 -4.98 -1.29
N ALA A 48 4.67 -4.01 -0.90
CA ALA A 48 5.60 -3.38 -1.81
C ALA A 48 6.64 -4.39 -2.34
N THR A 49 6.92 -4.33 -3.64
CA THR A 49 8.00 -5.12 -4.26
C THR A 49 9.36 -4.67 -3.74
N LEU A 50 10.39 -5.53 -3.89
CA LEU A 50 11.75 -5.18 -3.47
C LEU A 50 12.25 -3.87 -4.12
N ILE A 51 11.95 -3.66 -5.40
CA ILE A 51 12.32 -2.44 -6.14
C ILE A 51 11.66 -1.21 -5.51
N ASN A 52 10.36 -1.31 -5.17
CA ASN A 52 9.64 -0.22 -4.55
C ASN A 52 10.15 0.05 -3.13
N LYS A 53 10.44 -0.99 -2.34
CA LYS A 53 11.06 -0.85 -1.01
C LYS A 53 12.41 -0.14 -1.10
N GLN A 54 13.26 -0.52 -2.05
CA GLN A 54 14.53 0.18 -2.30
C GLN A 54 14.33 1.63 -2.73
N LYS A 55 13.34 1.92 -3.59
CA LYS A 55 12.99 3.30 -3.96
C LYS A 55 12.59 4.10 -2.72
N MET A 56 11.74 3.56 -1.85
CA MET A 56 11.32 4.21 -0.60
C MET A 56 12.51 4.50 0.33
N LEU A 57 13.39 3.51 0.56
CA LEU A 57 14.60 3.68 1.37
C LEU A 57 15.52 4.77 0.82
N LYS A 58 15.71 4.83 -0.51
CA LYS A 58 16.51 5.89 -1.16
C LYS A 58 15.92 7.30 -0.97
N HIS A 59 14.61 7.41 -0.77
CA HIS A 59 13.93 8.66 -0.47
C HIS A 59 13.82 8.93 1.05
N GLY A 60 14.54 8.18 1.89
CA GLY A 60 14.62 8.41 3.33
C GLY A 60 13.50 7.78 4.16
N VAL A 61 12.65 6.92 3.57
CA VAL A 61 11.58 6.25 4.31
C VAL A 61 12.15 5.09 5.12
N LYS A 62 11.98 5.13 6.45
CA LYS A 62 12.32 4.02 7.35
C LYS A 62 11.21 2.97 7.39
N LEU A 63 11.30 1.93 6.57
CA LEU A 63 10.20 0.96 6.41
C LEU A 63 9.74 0.28 7.71
N GLU A 64 10.66 0.01 8.64
CA GLU A 64 10.38 -0.70 9.89
C GLU A 64 9.57 0.16 10.87
N ASP A 65 9.90 1.45 10.95
CA ASP A 65 9.29 2.37 11.92
C ASP A 65 8.24 3.29 11.31
N TYR A 66 8.11 3.32 9.98
CA TYR A 66 7.29 4.31 9.27
C TYR A 66 5.86 4.40 9.81
N VAL A 67 5.22 3.26 10.04
CA VAL A 67 3.83 3.24 10.54
C VAL A 67 3.78 3.79 11.98
N PHE A 68 4.72 3.41 12.82
CA PHE A 68 4.79 3.90 14.20
C PHE A 68 5.05 5.41 14.26
N GLU A 69 6.04 5.89 13.50
CA GLU A 69 6.38 7.32 13.39
C GLU A 69 5.21 8.14 12.83
N LYS A 70 4.54 7.65 11.76
CA LYS A 70 3.42 8.35 11.11
C LYS A 70 2.22 8.56 12.04
N TYR A 71 1.91 7.57 12.88
CA TYR A 71 0.75 7.62 13.77
C TYR A 71 1.08 8.04 15.21
N GLY A 72 2.35 8.27 15.53
CA GLY A 72 2.79 8.66 16.87
C GLY A 72 2.51 7.59 17.93
N ILE A 73 2.64 6.32 17.55
CA ILE A 73 2.40 5.16 18.44
C ILE A 73 3.68 4.34 18.60
N ASP A 74 3.75 3.53 19.64
CA ASP A 74 4.82 2.56 19.82
C ASP A 74 4.34 1.10 19.57
N SER A 75 5.30 0.19 19.49
CA SER A 75 5.03 -1.24 19.22
C SER A 75 4.21 -1.91 20.33
N LEU A 76 4.36 -1.47 21.59
CA LEU A 76 3.63 -2.01 22.72
C LEU A 76 2.17 -1.52 22.73
N GLN A 77 1.94 -0.24 22.42
CA GLN A 77 0.63 0.34 22.24
C GLN A 77 -0.13 -0.35 21.10
N PHE A 78 0.56 -0.61 19.98
CA PHE A 78 -0.03 -1.38 18.88
C PHE A 78 -0.39 -2.79 19.33
N ALA A 79 0.56 -3.54 19.92
CA ALA A 79 0.33 -4.92 20.35
C ALA A 79 -0.81 -5.05 21.36
N THR A 80 -0.86 -4.17 22.35
CA THR A 80 -1.93 -4.17 23.37
C THR A 80 -3.28 -3.76 22.81
N SER A 81 -3.33 -2.78 21.90
CA SER A 81 -4.56 -2.39 21.20
C SER A 81 -5.07 -3.49 20.28
N ASN A 82 -4.16 -4.12 19.53
CA ASN A 82 -4.48 -5.24 18.65
C ASN A 82 -5.01 -6.44 19.45
N ALA A 83 -4.37 -6.79 20.57
CA ALA A 83 -4.85 -7.85 21.46
C ALA A 83 -6.24 -7.52 22.02
N TYR A 84 -6.49 -6.26 22.41
CA TYR A 84 -7.80 -5.80 22.86
C TYR A 84 -8.87 -6.03 21.77
N TYR A 85 -8.63 -5.57 20.55
CA TYR A 85 -9.61 -5.75 19.47
C TYR A 85 -9.78 -7.21 19.07
N ALA A 86 -8.71 -8.01 19.02
CA ALA A 86 -8.79 -9.44 18.69
C ALA A 86 -9.67 -10.23 19.67
N TYR A 87 -9.79 -9.78 20.93
CA TYR A 87 -10.74 -10.35 21.89
C TYR A 87 -12.18 -9.87 21.66
N HIS A 88 -12.36 -8.63 21.18
CA HIS A 88 -13.66 -8.03 20.89
C HIS A 88 -14.03 -8.23 19.41
N ILE A 89 -14.48 -9.45 19.07
CA ILE A 89 -14.61 -9.89 17.68
C ILE A 89 -15.41 -8.93 16.77
N ASN A 90 -16.53 -8.37 17.25
CA ASN A 90 -17.36 -7.44 16.47
C ASN A 90 -16.60 -6.16 16.11
N ASP A 91 -15.81 -5.62 17.05
CA ASP A 91 -15.00 -4.42 16.82
C ASP A 91 -13.87 -4.72 15.82
N TYR A 92 -13.29 -5.91 15.89
CA TYR A 92 -12.22 -6.32 14.99
C TYR A 92 -12.73 -6.57 13.58
N GLU A 93 -13.90 -7.21 13.45
CA GLU A 93 -14.58 -7.40 12.18
C GLU A 93 -14.88 -6.06 11.50
N GLU A 94 -15.43 -5.09 12.24
CA GLU A 94 -15.68 -3.74 11.72
C GLU A 94 -14.39 -3.08 11.18
N ILE A 95 -13.29 -3.19 11.93
CA ILE A 95 -11.98 -2.67 11.51
C ILE A 95 -11.53 -3.34 10.20
N TYR A 96 -11.55 -4.67 10.13
CA TYR A 96 -11.05 -5.40 8.96
C TYR A 96 -11.95 -5.26 7.72
N ASN A 97 -13.27 -5.17 7.90
CA ASN A 97 -14.20 -4.86 6.81
C ASN A 97 -13.89 -3.48 6.24
N THR A 98 -13.75 -2.47 7.09
CA THR A 98 -13.39 -1.10 6.65
C THR A 98 -12.04 -1.06 5.95
N VAL A 99 -11.03 -1.78 6.44
CA VAL A 99 -9.72 -1.90 5.78
C VAL A 99 -9.87 -2.51 4.39
N THR A 100 -10.66 -3.58 4.27
CA THR A 100 -10.88 -4.29 3.01
C THR A 100 -11.59 -3.40 1.99
N ASP A 101 -12.69 -2.76 2.39
CA ASP A 101 -13.47 -1.85 1.56
C ASP A 101 -12.61 -0.67 1.06
N SER A 102 -11.81 -0.09 1.96
CA SER A 102 -10.90 1.01 1.63
C SER A 102 -9.84 0.60 0.61
N LEU A 103 -9.23 -0.57 0.79
CA LEU A 103 -8.22 -1.10 -0.13
C LEU A 103 -8.82 -1.46 -1.50
N GLU A 104 -10.05 -1.98 -1.53
CA GLU A 104 -10.75 -2.26 -2.78
C GLU A 104 -11.11 -0.97 -3.54
N GLY A 105 -11.62 0.05 -2.83
CA GLY A 105 -11.84 1.38 -3.39
C GLY A 105 -10.56 2.00 -3.94
N LEU A 106 -9.46 1.92 -3.19
CA LEU A 106 -8.15 2.40 -3.64
C LEU A 106 -7.66 1.64 -4.89
N LYS A 107 -7.83 0.32 -4.92
CA LYS A 107 -7.45 -0.49 -6.09
C LYS A 107 -8.26 -0.10 -7.33
N LYS A 108 -9.56 0.11 -7.18
CA LYS A 108 -10.45 0.51 -8.29
C LYS A 108 -10.07 1.88 -8.83
N THR A 109 -9.91 2.87 -7.96
CA THR A 109 -9.51 4.24 -8.35
C THR A 109 -8.16 4.24 -9.08
N LEU A 110 -7.16 3.52 -8.57
CA LEU A 110 -5.86 3.39 -9.23
C LEU A 110 -5.95 2.69 -10.60
N LYS A 111 -6.81 1.68 -10.74
CA LYS A 111 -7.02 1.01 -12.03
C LYS A 111 -7.69 1.93 -13.06
N GLU A 112 -8.67 2.71 -12.63
CA GLU A 112 -9.33 3.70 -13.49
C GLU A 112 -8.39 4.82 -13.92
N LEU A 113 -7.54 5.31 -13.01
CA LEU A 113 -6.52 6.31 -13.32
C LEU A 113 -5.53 5.79 -14.38
N LYS A 114 -4.97 4.59 -14.18
CA LYS A 114 -4.08 3.95 -15.16
C LYS A 114 -4.74 3.82 -16.55
N LEU A 115 -6.01 3.41 -16.59
CA LEU A 115 -6.72 3.29 -17.85
C LEU A 115 -6.93 4.64 -18.56
N LYS A 116 -7.14 5.72 -17.79
CA LYS A 116 -7.25 7.07 -18.35
C LYS A 116 -5.91 7.53 -18.92
N GLU A 117 -4.83 7.38 -18.15
CA GLU A 117 -3.47 7.71 -18.56
C GLU A 117 -3.07 6.96 -19.85
N GLU A 118 -3.30 5.65 -19.90
CA GLU A 118 -3.02 4.83 -21.09
C GLU A 118 -3.84 5.26 -22.32
N LYS A 119 -5.11 5.67 -22.13
CA LYS A 119 -5.96 6.17 -23.22
C LYS A 119 -5.47 7.52 -23.73
N GLU A 120 -5.08 8.42 -22.84
CA GLU A 120 -4.54 9.72 -23.18
C GLU A 120 -3.21 9.58 -23.92
N GLU A 121 -2.32 8.71 -23.45
CA GLU A 121 -1.06 8.41 -24.13
C GLU A 121 -1.29 7.87 -25.54
N LYS A 122 -2.18 6.88 -25.70
CA LYS A 122 -2.52 6.32 -27.02
C LYS A 122 -3.08 7.37 -27.98
N LYS A 123 -3.94 8.28 -27.49
CA LYS A 123 -4.45 9.40 -28.29
C LYS A 123 -3.32 10.33 -28.73
N ARG A 124 -2.43 10.73 -27.81
CA ARG A 124 -1.28 11.59 -28.12
C ARG A 124 -0.33 10.97 -29.15
N LEU A 125 -0.11 9.66 -29.05
CA LEU A 125 0.69 8.92 -30.03
C LEU A 125 -0.01 8.89 -31.40
N GLN A 126 -1.32 8.65 -31.44
CA GLN A 126 -2.10 8.65 -32.67
C GLN A 126 -2.10 10.03 -33.34
N ASP A 127 -2.36 11.10 -32.60
CA ASP A 127 -2.33 12.48 -33.09
C ASP A 127 -0.95 12.85 -33.67
N SER A 128 0.12 12.36 -33.04
CA SER A 128 1.49 12.56 -33.52
C SER A 128 1.74 11.82 -34.84
N ILE A 129 1.23 10.60 -35.00
CA ILE A 129 1.32 9.82 -36.24
C ILE A 129 0.51 10.48 -37.36
N ASP A 130 -0.71 10.92 -37.07
CA ASP A 130 -1.60 11.54 -38.05
C ASP A 130 -1.04 12.89 -38.53
N ALA A 131 -0.46 13.70 -37.64
CA ALA A 131 0.23 14.93 -38.02
C ALA A 131 1.43 14.71 -38.96
N ILE A 132 2.16 13.60 -38.81
CA ILE A 132 3.24 13.22 -39.73
C ILE A 132 2.66 12.77 -41.08
N LYS A 133 1.60 11.96 -41.07
CA LYS A 133 0.96 11.45 -42.30
C LYS A 133 0.34 12.57 -43.15
N VAL A 134 -0.22 13.61 -42.51
CA VAL A 134 -0.74 14.79 -43.20
C VAL A 134 0.38 15.61 -43.85
N LYS A 135 1.58 15.69 -43.22
CA LYS A 135 2.75 16.33 -43.86
C LYS A 135 3.26 15.57 -45.08
N ASP A 136 3.23 14.25 -45.07
CA ASP A 136 3.62 13.45 -46.25
C ASP A 136 2.60 13.54 -47.39
N SER A 137 1.34 13.90 -47.09
CA SER A 137 0.25 14.00 -48.07
C SER A 137 0.08 15.41 -48.67
N LEU A 138 0.89 16.39 -48.24
CA LEU A 138 0.93 17.76 -48.78
C LEU A 138 2.27 17.97 -49.50
N ASP A 139 2.29 17.69 -50.81
CA ASP A 139 3.29 18.13 -51.79
C ASP A 139 4.79 18.11 -51.38
N ILE A 140 5.48 17.02 -51.75
CA ILE A 140 6.81 17.16 -52.39
C ILE A 140 6.77 16.48 -53.76
N ILE A 141 5.94 17.04 -54.64
CA ILE A 141 6.41 17.29 -56.00
C ILE A 141 7.63 18.23 -55.84
N LYS A 142 8.85 17.70 -56.02
CA LYS A 142 10.17 18.37 -56.14
C LYS A 142 10.90 18.84 -54.85
N LYS A 143 11.84 18.00 -54.35
CA LYS A 143 13.28 18.32 -54.07
C LYS A 143 13.89 17.18 -53.24
N LYS A 144 14.67 16.29 -53.86
CA LYS A 144 16.15 16.31 -53.96
C LYS A 144 16.84 15.95 -52.63
N ASP A 145 17.39 14.73 -52.61
CA ASP A 145 18.45 14.17 -51.77
C ASP A 145 18.95 15.01 -50.59
N SER A 146 18.60 14.61 -49.37
CA SER A 146 19.55 14.66 -48.25
C SER A 146 19.09 13.72 -47.12
N LEU A 147 19.81 12.60 -46.99
CA LEU A 147 19.72 11.70 -45.85
C LEU A 147 20.30 12.42 -44.62
N ILE A 148 19.45 12.92 -43.72
CA ILE A 148 19.87 13.36 -42.39
C ILE A 148 19.19 12.46 -41.35
N PRO A 149 19.94 11.64 -40.59
CA PRO A 149 19.36 10.83 -39.53
C PRO A 149 19.00 11.75 -38.36
N LYS A 150 17.70 11.96 -38.11
CA LYS A 150 17.24 12.61 -36.87
C LYS A 150 17.38 11.62 -35.72
N THR A 151 18.37 11.86 -34.88
CA THR A 151 18.59 11.18 -33.60
C THR A 151 17.36 11.28 -32.70
N LEU A 152 16.81 10.15 -32.27
CA LEU A 152 15.81 10.04 -31.22
C LEU A 152 16.41 10.53 -29.90
N LYS A 153 15.99 11.70 -29.42
CA LYS A 153 16.30 12.14 -28.05
C LYS A 153 15.53 11.25 -27.08
N LYS A 154 16.26 10.45 -26.31
CA LYS A 154 15.76 9.68 -25.17
C LYS A 154 15.21 10.66 -24.13
N HIS A 155 13.90 10.64 -23.92
CA HIS A 155 13.26 11.43 -22.87
C HIS A 155 13.61 10.78 -21.53
N ASN A 156 14.49 11.41 -20.75
CA ASN A 156 14.70 11.04 -19.35
C ASN A 156 13.50 11.58 -18.57
N GLU A 157 12.51 10.73 -18.38
CA GLU A 157 11.38 11.00 -17.49
C GLU A 157 11.89 10.99 -16.04
N LYS A 158 11.93 12.18 -15.44
CA LYS A 158 12.05 12.29 -13.98
C LYS A 158 10.74 11.77 -13.41
N ASP A 159 10.79 10.53 -12.93
CA ASP A 159 9.71 9.82 -12.24
C ASP A 159 9.49 10.44 -10.84
N GLU A 160 9.05 11.70 -10.82
CA GLU A 160 8.45 12.34 -9.65
C GLU A 160 7.07 11.72 -9.48
N GLY A 161 7.03 10.56 -8.81
CA GLY A 161 5.80 9.83 -8.58
C GLY A 161 4.78 10.72 -7.88
N THR A 162 3.59 10.85 -8.47
CA THR A 162 2.45 11.53 -7.84
C THR A 162 2.10 10.80 -6.55
N LEU A 163 2.23 11.47 -5.40
CA LEU A 163 1.82 10.91 -4.12
C LEU A 163 0.30 10.69 -4.14
N ILE A 164 -0.11 9.44 -3.92
CA ILE A 164 -1.53 9.09 -3.76
C ILE A 164 -1.94 9.57 -2.37
N ASN A 165 -2.80 10.58 -2.31
CA ASN A 165 -3.41 10.99 -1.04
C ASN A 165 -4.37 9.88 -0.57
N PRO A 166 -4.39 9.53 0.74
CA PRO A 166 -5.35 8.57 1.27
C PRO A 166 -6.77 9.11 1.08
N VAL A 167 -7.71 8.20 0.82
CA VAL A 167 -9.13 8.50 0.56
C VAL A 167 -9.86 9.11 1.77
N SER A 168 -9.18 9.35 2.90
CA SER A 168 -9.78 9.77 4.18
C SER A 168 -9.92 11.30 4.36
N ASP A 169 -9.98 12.08 3.29
CA ASP A 169 -10.43 13.48 3.36
C ASP A 169 -11.84 13.60 2.78
N ASN A 170 -12.81 13.03 3.51
CA ASN A 170 -14.20 13.48 3.54
C ASN A 170 -14.86 13.07 4.86
#